data_AF-A0A1C8QFJ5-F1
#
_entry.id   AF-A0A1C8QFJ5-F1
#
_cell.length_a   1.000
_cell.length_b   1.000
_cell.length_c   1.000
_cell.angle_alpha   90.00
_cell.angle_beta   90.00
_cell.angle_gamma   90.00
#
_symmetry.space_group_name_H-M   'P 1'
#
loop_
_entity.id
_entity.type
_entity.pdbx_description
1 polymer ?
#
loop_
_entity_poly.entity_id
_entity_poly.type
_entity_poly.pdbx_seq_one_letter_code
_entity_poly.pdbx_strand_id
1 'polypeptide(L)' 'MPTIKQLIRNPRKPIRKVSKSPALAGCPQRRGRCIRLYVRVVQIMGSFNSDHGFV' A
#
# COMPACT_ATOMS: atom_id res chain seq x y z
N MET A 1 23.91 -25.33 -5.24
CA MET A 1 24.06 -25.18 -3.77
C MET A 1 25.36 -24.43 -3.50
N PRO A 2 25.36 -23.32 -2.75
CA PRO A 2 26.59 -22.53 -2.56
C PRO A 2 27.56 -23.20 -1.58
N THR A 3 28.85 -23.12 -1.88
CA THR A 3 29.95 -23.63 -1.06
C THR A 3 30.39 -22.62 0.01
N ILE A 4 31.07 -23.08 1.07
CA ILE A 4 31.54 -22.22 2.17
C ILE A 4 32.47 -21.10 1.66
N LYS A 5 33.36 -21.40 0.70
CA LYS A 5 34.25 -20.42 0.08
C LYS A 5 33.48 -19.30 -0.64
N GLN A 6 32.31 -19.61 -1.22
CA GLN A 6 31.45 -18.60 -1.86
C GLN A 6 30.77 -17.69 -0.83
N LEU A 7 30.36 -18.23 0.33
CA LEU A 7 29.76 -17.45 1.41
C LEU A 7 30.77 -16.56 2.15
N ILE A 8 32.04 -16.99 2.25
CA ILE A 8 33.13 -16.18 2.82
C ILE A 8 33.43 -14.98 1.92
N ARG A 9 33.51 -15.19 0.59
CA ARG A 9 33.75 -14.11 -0.38
C ARG A 9 32.53 -13.19 -0.53
N ASN A 10 31.33 -13.79 -0.57
CA ASN A 10 30.07 -13.10 -0.78
C ASN A 10 29.06 -13.55 0.30
N PRO A 11 29.01 -12.85 1.45
CA PRO A 11 28.04 -13.18 2.48
C PRO A 11 26.61 -12.93 1.98
N ARG A 12 25.66 -13.75 2.45
CA ARG A 12 24.25 -13.55 2.12
C ARG A 12 23.76 -12.23 2.72
N LYS A 13 23.17 -11.38 1.88
CA LYS A 13 22.53 -10.15 2.33
C LYS A 13 21.11 -10.46 2.81
N PRO A 14 20.68 -9.92 3.97
CA PRO A 14 19.29 -10.05 4.39
C PRO A 14 18.36 -9.30 3.44
N ILE A 15 17.18 -9.87 3.19
CA ILE A 15 16.14 -9.23 2.38
C ILE A 15 15.56 -8.08 3.20
N ARG A 16 15.63 -6.85 2.68
CA ARG A 16 15.01 -5.68 3.33
C ARG A 16 13.49 -5.76 3.17
N LYS A 17 12.76 -5.78 4.28
CA LYS A 17 11.30 -5.73 4.28
C LYS A 17 10.85 -4.27 4.39
N VAL A 18 10.06 -3.80 3.42
CA VAL A 18 9.43 -2.47 3.45
C VAL A 18 8.00 -2.64 3.96
N SER A 19 7.56 -1.77 4.88
CA SER A 19 6.19 -1.81 5.35
C SER A 19 5.24 -1.30 4.27
N LYS A 20 4.08 -1.96 4.13
CA LYS A 20 3.00 -1.46 3.25
C LYS A 20 2.37 -0.17 3.78
N SER A 21 2.63 0.16 5.04
CA SER A 21 2.11 1.36 5.71
C SER A 21 3.26 2.13 6.39
N PRO A 22 4.03 2.94 5.62
CA PRO A 22 5.11 3.76 6.17
C PRO A 22 4.59 4.90 7.04
N ALA A 23 3.38 5.41 6.77
CA ALA A 23 2.79 6.54 7.49
C ALA A 23 2.57 6.26 8.99
N LEU A 24 2.32 5.00 9.36
CA LEU A 24 2.09 4.60 10.75
C LEU A 24 3.37 4.59 11.60
N ALA A 25 4.56 4.58 11.00
CA ALA A 25 5.86 4.60 11.70
C ALA A 25 6.00 3.58 12.85
N GLY A 26 5.30 2.44 12.78
CA GLY A 26 5.31 1.41 13.82
C GLY A 26 4.24 1.56 14.91
N CYS A 27 3.44 2.63 14.90
CA CYS A 27 2.29 2.80 15.79
C CYS A 27 1.06 2.05 15.26
N PRO A 28 0.18 1.50 16.12
CA PRO A 28 -1.05 0.83 15.69
C PRO A 28 -2.03 1.79 15.01
N GLN A 29 -2.06 3.05 15.44
CA GLN A 29 -2.85 4.11 14.82
C GLN A 29 -2.16 5.46 15.00
N ARG A 30 -2.26 6.35 14.01
CA ARG A 30 -1.67 7.70 14.04
C ARG A 30 -2.75 8.74 13.72
N ARG A 31 -2.87 9.78 14.54
CA ARG A 31 -3.84 10.86 14.34
C ARG A 31 -3.39 11.76 13.19
N GLY A 32 -4.34 12.19 12.35
CA GLY A 32 -4.12 13.13 11.25
C GLY A 32 -5.38 13.97 11.01
N ARG A 33 -5.24 15.10 10.30
CA ARG A 33 -6.35 15.99 9.91
C ARG A 33 -6.58 15.90 8.41
N CYS A 34 -7.84 15.97 7.98
CA CYS A 34 -8.19 16.02 6.56
C CYS A 34 -7.78 17.37 5.96
N ILE A 35 -6.94 17.34 4.93
CA ILE A 35 -6.49 18.55 4.21
C ILE A 35 -7.49 18.92 3.11
N ARG A 36 -8.10 17.91 2.46
CA ARG A 36 -9.11 18.08 1.41
C ARG A 36 -10.13 16.96 1.50
N LEU A 37 -11.39 17.30 1.27
CA LEU A 37 -12.48 16.35 1.13
C LEU A 37 -12.88 16.29 -0.35
N TYR A 38 -12.88 15.09 -0.90
CA TYR A 38 -13.38 14.81 -2.25
C TYR A 38 -14.17 13.52 -2.20
N VAL A 39 -15.22 13.45 -3.01
CA VAL A 39 -15.97 12.21 -3.21
C VAL A 39 -15.32 11.46 -4.35
N ARG A 40 -14.89 10.22 -4.08
CA ARG A 40 -14.43 9.30 -5.13
C ARG A 40 -15.61 8.45 -5.56
N VAL A 41 -16.07 8.62 -6.80
CA VAL A 41 -16.98 7.64 -7.40
C VAL A 41 -16.16 6.42 -7.76
N VAL A 42 -16.40 5.30 -7.08
CA VAL A 42 -15.81 4.01 -7.43
C VAL A 42 -16.70 3.45 -8.53
N GLN A 43 -16.15 3.33 -9.74
CA GLN A 43 -16.84 2.69 -10.84
C GLN A 43 -16.80 1.18 -10.61
N ILE A 44 -17.71 0.72 -9.75
CA ILE A 44 -18.04 -0.69 -9.67
C ILE A 44 -18.61 -1.02 -11.05
N MET A 45 -18.02 -1.96 -11.77
CA MET A 45 -18.67 -2.59 -12.92
C MET A 45 -19.89 -3.35 -12.35
N GLY A 46 -20.97 -2.61 -12.19
CA GLY A 46 -22.19 -2.98 -11.50
C GLY A 46 -23.16 -1.86 -11.82
N SER A 47 -23.82 -2.02 -12.96
CA SER A 47 -24.79 -1.12 -13.56
C SER A 47 -25.66 -0.41 -12.52
N PHE A 48 -25.44 0.89 -12.35
CA PHE A 48 -26.46 1.81 -11.85
C PHE A 48 -26.78 2.75 -13.02
N ASN A 49 -27.48 2.20 -14.02
CA ASN A 49 -28.37 3.04 -14.83
C ASN A 49 -29.48 3.47 -13.88
N SER A 50 -29.35 4.67 -13.35
CA SER A 50 -30.47 5.38 -12.76
C SER A 50 -30.43 6.76 -13.38
N ASP A 51 -30.90 6.79 -14.63
CA ASP A 51 -31.47 7.98 -15.25
C ASP A 51 -32.62 8.46 -14.36
N HIS A 52 -32.30 9.23 -13.32
CA HIS A 52 -33.24 10.18 -12.77
C HIS A 52 -32.80 11.56 -13.24
N GLY A 53 -33.50 11.99 -14.28
CA GLY A 53 -33.36 13.27 -14.92
C GLY A 53 -33.41 14.42 -13.92
N PHE A 54 -32.55 15.39 -14.18
CA PHE A 54 -32.63 16.73 -13.66
C PHE A 54 -33.70 17.47 -14.49
N VAL A 55 -34.97 17.39 -14.07
CA VAL A 55 -36.01 18.40 -14.30
C VAL A 55 -36.89 18.45 -13.07
#